data_AF-A0A367Z3S7-F1
#
_entry.id   AF-A0A367Z3S7-F1
#
_cell.length_a   1.000
_cell.length_b   1.000
_cell.length_c   1.000
_cell.angle_alpha   90.00
_cell.angle_beta   90.00
_cell.angle_gamma   90.00
#
_symmetry.space_group_name_H-M   'P 1'
#
loop_
_entity.id
_entity.type
_entity.pdbx_description
1 polymer ?
#
loop_
_entity_poly.entity_id
_entity_poly.type
_entity_poly.pdbx_seq_one_letter_code
_entity_poly.pdbx_strand_id
1 'polypeptide(L)'
;MARLFPFAVKPKLIATILVLLLAACSEPKAAPSTQDDDPISLQATADALMLSAKSIAKSAQEAEKRIKATEKAYNLQSTRQAQSITATAQAVFVKATEQAGQATATAQALSIQATSTAQSLALAQGQRQATATAQAIIALETSRAEEQKRIEIAATARLYAGVVLLAGVVIILLGLLWYAGQYYLDVIIQRHQLVESRAGTLLLQPVGYRPVRVTVLTPQLPAATSEKEGDEFTSQLEDIPYLVNGDLKGFIPRRNLQEADDNVRKLVLRLLREAMNTVGAQSTRLPGWREMGWAAETWSNAIDYLRPYLETQSGRGGGTYLRGEYRTLRDLYLAVGERRIHLVSPTPIEMIKNL
;
A
#
# COMPACT_ATOMS: atom_id res chain seq x y z
N MET A 1 37.78 63.61 15.02
CA MET A 1 38.22 63.87 16.41
C MET A 1 39.58 64.53 16.36
N ALA A 2 39.60 65.84 16.62
CA ALA A 2 40.80 66.65 16.74
C ALA A 2 41.45 66.44 18.12
N ARG A 3 42.78 66.38 18.16
CA ARG A 3 43.56 66.66 19.38
C ARG A 3 44.83 67.42 19.03
N LEU A 4 44.73 68.74 19.19
CA LEU A 4 45.83 69.66 19.50
C LEU A 4 46.29 69.39 20.95
N PHE A 5 47.59 69.41 21.21
CA PHE A 5 48.20 69.74 22.52
C PHE A 5 49.72 69.99 22.34
N PRO A 6 50.40 70.70 23.27
CA PRO A 6 51.20 71.87 22.95
C PRO A 6 52.62 71.83 23.57
N PHE A 7 53.32 72.95 23.38
CA PHE A 7 54.60 73.37 23.94
C PHE A 7 54.95 72.91 25.37
N ALA A 8 56.24 72.58 25.57
CA ALA A 8 56.93 72.69 26.85
C ALA A 8 58.40 73.14 26.61
N VAL A 9 58.59 74.42 26.27
CA VAL A 9 59.91 75.07 26.27
C VAL A 9 60.18 75.52 27.70
N LYS A 10 61.25 75.00 28.31
CA LYS A 10 61.63 75.25 29.70
C LYS A 10 62.02 76.73 29.92
N PRO A 11 61.49 77.41 30.96
CA PRO A 11 61.69 78.84 31.22
C PRO A 11 63.05 79.21 31.86
N LYS A 12 64.04 78.31 31.90
CA LYS A 12 65.30 78.53 32.64
C LYS A 12 66.45 79.15 31.83
N LEU A 13 66.29 79.36 30.52
CA LEU A 13 67.38 79.86 29.66
C LEU A 13 67.23 81.35 29.26
N ILE A 14 66.07 81.96 29.51
CA ILE A 14 65.83 83.39 29.26
C ILE A 14 66.36 84.25 30.42
N ALA A 15 66.48 83.67 31.63
CA ALA A 15 67.00 84.37 32.81
C ALA A 15 68.53 84.56 32.81
N THR A 16 69.29 83.83 31.97
CA THR A 16 70.77 83.87 31.97
C THR A 16 71.34 84.88 30.98
N ILE A 17 70.58 85.29 29.95
CA ILE A 17 71.04 86.27 28.94
C ILE A 17 70.78 87.71 29.39
N LEU A 18 69.83 87.95 30.32
CA LEU A 18 69.57 89.29 30.87
C LEU A 18 70.62 89.74 31.91
N VAL A 19 71.42 88.82 32.47
CA VAL A 19 72.41 89.13 33.52
C VAL A 19 73.80 89.47 32.93
N LEU A 20 74.08 89.16 31.66
CA LEU A 20 75.35 89.50 31.01
C LEU A 20 75.37 90.86 30.29
N LEU A 21 74.24 91.58 30.23
CA LEU A 21 74.11 92.89 29.58
C LEU A 21 74.14 94.08 30.56
N LEU A 22 74.36 93.83 31.86
CA LEU A 22 74.27 94.84 32.93
C LEU A 22 75.55 95.01 33.79
N ALA A 23 76.68 94.40 33.40
CA ALA A 23 78.01 94.81 33.87
C ALA A 23 78.59 95.78 32.83
N ALA A 24 78.22 97.06 32.93
CA ALA A 24 79.10 98.10 33.47
C ALA A 24 80.33 98.29 32.55
N CYS A 25 80.29 99.19 31.55
CA CYS A 25 80.19 100.64 31.74
C CYS A 25 81.02 101.10 32.95
N SER A 26 82.34 101.05 32.83
CA SER A 26 83.26 101.90 33.60
C SER A 26 83.66 103.08 32.73
N GLU A 27 83.39 104.28 33.24
CA GLU A 27 83.48 105.60 32.63
C GLU A 27 84.87 105.97 32.06
N PRO A 28 84.90 106.89 31.07
CA PRO A 28 86.13 107.48 30.56
C PRO A 28 86.70 108.48 31.57
N LYS A 29 87.90 108.21 32.09
CA LYS A 29 88.63 109.17 32.92
C LYS A 29 89.13 110.33 32.06
N ALA A 30 88.58 111.51 32.30
CA ALA A 30 88.96 112.77 31.71
C ALA A 30 90.45 113.11 31.99
N ALA A 31 91.02 113.82 31.01
CA ALA A 31 92.40 114.28 30.91
C ALA A 31 92.90 115.11 32.10
N PRO A 32 94.22 115.21 32.26
CA PRO A 32 94.89 116.48 32.44
C PRO A 32 95.45 116.95 31.08
N SER A 33 94.98 118.13 30.68
CA SER A 33 95.61 119.00 29.70
C SER A 33 96.99 119.44 30.20
N THR A 34 98.04 119.11 29.47
CA THR A 34 99.25 119.93 29.38
C THR A 34 99.57 120.09 27.92
N GLN A 35 99.20 121.25 27.43
CA GLN A 35 99.55 121.86 26.17
C GLN A 35 101.07 122.06 26.16
N ASP A 36 101.78 121.27 25.36
CA ASP A 36 103.08 121.61 24.82
C ASP A 36 102.92 121.51 23.30
N ASP A 37 102.87 122.67 22.66
CA ASP A 37 102.66 122.86 21.22
C ASP A 37 103.95 122.48 20.47
N ASP A 38 104.19 121.18 20.30
CA ASP A 38 105.23 120.64 19.41
C ASP A 38 104.60 120.01 18.15
N PRO A 39 104.87 120.53 16.94
CA PRO A 39 104.26 120.05 15.68
C PRO A 39 104.63 118.60 15.31
N ILE A 40 105.60 118.00 16.01
CA ILE A 40 106.09 116.64 15.77
C ILE A 40 105.21 115.58 16.49
N SER A 41 104.61 115.92 17.63
CA SER A 41 103.79 114.99 18.41
C SER A 41 102.41 114.71 17.78
N LEU A 42 101.83 115.71 17.09
CA LEU A 42 100.61 115.56 16.31
C LEU A 42 100.78 114.62 15.11
N GLN A 43 101.97 114.64 14.49
CA GLN A 43 102.29 113.78 13.35
C GLN A 43 102.49 112.32 13.79
N ALA A 44 103.18 112.09 14.90
CA ALA A 44 103.34 110.77 15.50
C ALA A 44 102.01 110.17 15.98
N THR A 45 101.11 110.99 16.52
CA THR A 45 99.77 110.55 16.94
C THR A 45 98.88 110.24 15.73
N ALA A 46 98.99 111.02 14.64
CA ALA A 46 98.30 110.75 13.38
C ALA A 46 98.77 109.45 12.71
N ASP A 47 100.09 109.18 12.70
CA ASP A 47 100.66 107.94 12.15
C ASP A 47 100.26 106.71 12.98
N ALA A 48 100.22 106.82 14.32
CA ALA A 48 99.72 105.75 15.18
C ALA A 48 98.22 105.47 14.98
N LEU A 49 97.41 106.51 14.73
CA LEU A 49 96.00 106.36 14.36
C LEU A 49 95.83 105.72 12.97
N MET A 50 96.66 106.06 11.99
CA MET A 50 96.64 105.40 10.68
C MET A 50 97.04 103.92 10.77
N LEU A 51 98.07 103.59 11.56
CA LEU A 51 98.54 102.21 11.71
C LEU A 51 97.52 101.34 12.46
N SER A 52 96.89 101.88 13.51
CA SER A 52 95.79 101.20 14.22
C SER A 52 94.57 101.02 13.32
N ALA A 53 94.16 102.03 12.56
CA ALA A 53 93.08 101.90 11.57
C ALA A 53 93.37 100.83 10.51
N LYS A 54 94.63 100.73 10.03
CA LYS A 54 95.05 99.69 9.09
C LYS A 54 95.02 98.29 9.68
N SER A 55 95.40 98.14 10.95
CA SER A 55 95.33 96.87 11.68
C SER A 55 93.88 96.43 11.91
N ILE A 56 92.98 97.37 12.25
CA ILE A 56 91.54 97.15 12.42
C ILE A 56 90.90 96.73 11.08
N ALA A 57 91.26 97.41 9.98
CA ALA A 57 90.80 97.04 8.65
C ALA A 57 91.23 95.62 8.25
N LYS A 58 92.47 95.23 8.58
CA LYS A 58 92.97 93.87 8.33
C LYS A 58 92.25 92.83 9.19
N SER A 59 92.04 93.09 10.49
CA SER A 59 91.29 92.20 11.36
C SER A 59 89.81 92.09 10.96
N ALA A 60 89.21 93.17 10.46
CA ALA A 60 87.85 93.16 9.94
C ALA A 60 87.72 92.28 8.69
N GLN A 61 88.69 92.35 7.76
CA GLN A 61 88.72 91.46 6.59
C GLN A 61 88.92 89.98 6.96
N GLU A 62 89.75 89.70 7.97
CA GLU A 62 89.94 88.33 8.47
C GLU A 62 88.68 87.81 9.19
N ALA A 63 88.01 88.66 9.96
CA ALA A 63 86.72 88.35 10.58
C ALA A 63 85.64 88.06 9.53
N GLU A 64 85.55 88.86 8.47
CA GLU A 64 84.59 88.65 7.37
C GLU A 64 84.83 87.32 6.64
N LYS A 65 86.11 86.96 6.40
CA LYS A 65 86.47 85.65 5.84
C LYS A 65 86.05 84.50 6.75
N ARG A 66 86.23 84.63 8.07
CA ARG A 66 85.79 83.61 9.04
C ARG A 66 84.28 83.47 9.07
N ILE A 67 83.53 84.58 9.05
CA ILE A 67 82.06 84.58 9.02
C ILE A 67 81.56 83.86 7.75
N LYS A 68 82.10 84.20 6.57
CA LYS A 68 81.75 83.52 5.31
C LYS A 68 82.10 82.02 5.32
N ALA A 69 83.22 81.64 5.95
CA ALA A 69 83.58 80.23 6.09
C ALA A 69 82.63 79.49 7.04
N THR A 70 82.24 80.09 8.17
CA THR A 70 81.26 79.51 9.10
C THR A 70 79.87 79.41 8.50
N GLU A 71 79.45 80.40 7.71
CA GLU A 71 78.17 80.38 7.00
C GLU A 71 78.12 79.24 5.97
N LYS A 72 79.20 79.06 5.20
CA LYS A 72 79.35 77.92 4.27
C LYS A 72 79.32 76.58 5.01
N ALA A 73 80.02 76.46 6.14
CA ALA A 73 80.03 75.24 6.93
C ALA A 73 78.63 74.92 7.50
N TYR A 74 77.92 75.94 7.98
CA TYR A 74 76.56 75.81 8.50
C TYR A 74 75.56 75.41 7.41
N ASN A 75 75.63 76.05 6.23
CA ASN A 75 74.80 75.70 5.07
C ASN A 75 75.08 74.27 4.56
N LEU A 76 76.34 73.82 4.60
CA LEU A 76 76.71 72.45 4.26
C LEU A 76 76.14 71.45 5.29
N GLN A 77 76.23 71.78 6.58
CA GLN A 77 75.71 70.95 7.66
C GLN A 77 74.19 70.84 7.61
N SER A 78 73.47 71.95 7.38
CA SER A 78 72.02 71.94 7.24
C SER A 78 71.57 71.14 6.02
N THR A 79 72.28 71.25 4.89
CA THR A 79 72.02 70.45 3.69
C THR A 79 72.22 68.96 3.94
N ARG A 80 73.30 68.56 4.61
CA ARG A 80 73.55 67.16 5.00
C ARG A 80 72.48 66.63 5.95
N GLN A 81 72.06 67.44 6.93
CA GLN A 81 71.00 67.06 7.86
C GLN A 81 69.67 66.88 7.12
N ALA A 82 69.30 67.81 6.22
CA ALA A 82 68.11 67.68 5.39
C ALA A 82 68.14 66.42 4.52
N GLN A 83 69.27 66.12 3.88
CA GLN A 83 69.44 64.88 3.10
C GLN A 83 69.31 63.62 3.96
N SER A 84 69.89 63.62 5.17
CA SER A 84 69.77 62.49 6.10
C SER A 84 68.33 62.26 6.58
N ILE A 85 67.57 63.33 6.82
CA ILE A 85 66.15 63.25 7.20
C ILE A 85 65.34 62.68 6.04
N THR A 86 65.56 63.16 4.82
CA THR A 86 64.86 62.65 3.62
C THR A 86 65.17 61.17 3.37
N ALA A 87 66.44 60.75 3.49
CA ALA A 87 66.82 59.34 3.35
C ALA A 87 66.16 58.46 4.43
N THR A 88 66.10 58.95 5.67
CA THR A 88 65.44 58.23 6.78
C THR A 88 63.93 58.14 6.55
N ALA A 89 63.29 59.20 6.07
CA ALA A 89 61.87 59.22 5.74
C ALA A 89 61.53 58.22 4.62
N GLN A 90 62.36 58.14 3.58
CA GLN A 90 62.19 57.15 2.51
C GLN A 90 62.35 55.72 3.03
N ALA A 91 63.35 55.45 3.88
CA ALA A 91 63.54 54.13 4.48
C ALA A 91 62.35 53.71 5.36
N VAL A 92 61.80 54.64 6.15
CA VAL A 92 60.59 54.39 6.95
C VAL A 92 59.39 54.12 6.05
N PHE A 93 59.23 54.85 4.95
CA PHE A 93 58.13 54.66 4.01
C PHE A 93 58.19 53.29 3.31
N VAL A 94 59.38 52.84 2.89
CA VAL A 94 59.57 51.51 2.31
C VAL A 94 59.22 50.44 3.33
N LYS A 95 59.73 50.54 4.56
CA LYS A 95 59.44 49.57 5.63
C LYS A 95 57.95 49.53 6.00
N ALA A 96 57.28 50.68 6.05
CA ALA A 96 55.85 50.75 6.31
C ALA A 96 55.04 50.10 5.15
N THR A 97 55.49 50.29 3.92
CA THR A 97 54.87 49.70 2.72
C THR A 97 55.05 48.17 2.70
N GLU A 98 56.24 47.67 3.05
CA GLU A 98 56.50 46.23 3.21
C GLU A 98 55.62 45.62 4.31
N GLN A 99 55.51 46.28 5.46
CA GLN A 99 54.64 45.82 6.55
C GLN A 99 53.15 45.81 6.15
N ALA A 100 52.69 46.84 5.44
CA ALA A 100 51.34 46.88 4.91
C ALA A 100 51.10 45.76 3.87
N GLY A 101 52.07 45.48 3.00
CA GLY A 101 52.02 44.37 2.04
C GLY A 101 52.00 43.00 2.70
N GLN A 102 52.77 42.79 3.77
CA GLN A 102 52.73 41.54 4.53
C GLN A 102 51.39 41.36 5.26
N ALA A 103 50.84 42.43 5.84
CA ALA A 103 49.54 42.38 6.50
C ALA A 103 48.41 42.03 5.53
N THR A 104 48.40 42.60 4.32
CA THR A 104 47.38 42.27 3.30
C THR A 104 47.56 40.85 2.76
N ALA A 105 48.79 40.39 2.50
CA ALA A 105 49.05 39.01 2.09
C ALA A 105 48.59 38.00 3.15
N THR A 106 48.85 38.29 4.44
CA THR A 106 48.42 37.43 5.55
C THR A 106 46.90 37.40 5.67
N ALA A 107 46.23 38.54 5.51
CA ALA A 107 44.77 38.62 5.52
C ALA A 107 44.13 37.83 4.35
N GLN A 108 44.73 37.88 3.16
CA GLN A 108 44.28 37.09 2.01
C GLN A 108 44.50 35.59 2.21
N ALA A 109 45.64 35.18 2.77
CA ALA A 109 45.89 33.77 3.08
C ALA A 109 44.87 33.22 4.10
N LEU A 110 44.57 34.00 5.15
CA LEU A 110 43.56 33.66 6.16
C LEU A 110 42.15 33.54 5.56
N SER A 111 41.76 34.41 4.64
CA SER A 111 40.43 34.35 4.00
C SER A 111 40.29 33.13 3.08
N ILE A 112 41.34 32.78 2.33
CA ILE A 112 41.39 31.56 1.51
C ILE A 112 41.30 30.31 2.41
N GLN A 113 42.06 30.28 3.50
CA GLN A 113 42.03 29.16 4.44
C GLN A 113 40.65 29.00 5.10
N ALA A 114 40.03 30.10 5.55
CA ALA A 114 38.68 30.06 6.11
C ALA A 114 37.64 29.54 5.10
N THR A 115 37.73 29.97 3.83
CA THR A 115 36.81 29.53 2.77
C THR A 115 36.97 28.04 2.45
N SER A 116 38.21 27.55 2.34
CA SER A 116 38.47 26.13 2.09
C SER A 116 37.98 25.24 3.25
N THR A 117 38.17 25.70 4.49
CA THR A 117 37.69 24.99 5.69
C THR A 117 36.16 24.94 5.70
N ALA A 118 35.48 26.06 5.40
CA ALA A 118 34.03 26.12 5.30
C ALA A 118 33.48 25.17 4.22
N GLN A 119 34.11 25.11 3.04
CA GLN A 119 33.72 24.18 1.98
C GLN A 119 33.88 22.71 2.40
N SER A 120 35.01 22.37 3.05
CA SER A 120 35.23 21.02 3.54
C SER A 120 34.19 20.60 4.58
N LEU A 121 33.79 21.52 5.46
CA LEU A 121 32.79 21.27 6.49
C LEU A 121 31.39 21.13 5.89
N ALA A 122 31.05 21.92 4.88
CA ALA A 122 29.80 21.79 4.14
C ALA A 122 29.69 20.44 3.41
N LEU A 123 30.77 19.97 2.77
CA LEU A 123 30.82 18.65 2.14
C LEU A 123 30.69 17.53 3.17
N ALA A 124 31.37 17.63 4.31
CA ALA A 124 31.25 16.66 5.39
C ALA A 124 29.83 16.62 5.98
N GLN A 125 29.16 17.77 6.12
CA GLN A 125 27.76 17.83 6.53
C GLN A 125 26.83 17.21 5.50
N GLY A 126 27.04 17.49 4.20
CA GLY A 126 26.29 16.87 3.12
C GLY A 126 26.42 15.35 3.10
N GLN A 127 27.63 14.82 3.30
CA GLN A 127 27.86 13.37 3.41
C GLN A 127 27.14 12.75 4.61
N ARG A 128 27.17 13.39 5.78
CA ARG A 128 26.46 12.91 6.97
C ARG A 128 24.95 12.85 6.75
N GLN A 129 24.38 13.89 6.13
CA GLN A 129 22.96 13.91 5.78
C GLN A 129 22.61 12.82 4.76
N ALA A 130 23.43 12.63 3.72
CA ALA A 130 23.22 11.57 2.74
C ALA A 130 23.25 10.17 3.40
N THR A 131 24.20 9.91 4.30
CA THR A 131 24.26 8.63 5.03
C THR A 131 23.08 8.43 5.98
N ALA A 132 22.65 9.48 6.68
CA ALA A 132 21.49 9.39 7.57
C ALA A 132 20.20 9.10 6.78
N THR A 133 20.02 9.76 5.64
CA THR A 133 18.88 9.52 4.75
C THR A 133 18.93 8.12 4.15
N ALA A 134 20.10 7.65 3.71
CA ALA A 134 20.25 6.28 3.21
C ALA A 134 19.89 5.24 4.27
N GLN A 135 20.34 5.41 5.51
CA GLN A 135 19.99 4.51 6.61
C GLN A 135 18.49 4.55 6.94
N ALA A 136 17.87 5.74 6.90
CA ALA A 136 16.42 5.88 7.12
C ALA A 136 15.60 5.18 6.03
N ILE A 137 16.02 5.26 4.76
CA ILE A 137 15.36 4.58 3.65
C ILE A 137 15.47 3.06 3.82
N ILE A 138 16.67 2.55 4.10
CA ILE A 138 16.88 1.11 4.32
C ILE A 138 16.00 0.60 5.47
N ALA A 139 15.94 1.33 6.60
CA ALA A 139 15.09 0.96 7.73
C ALA A 139 13.59 0.89 7.33
N LEU A 140 13.12 1.88 6.57
CA LEU A 140 11.74 1.91 6.08
C LEU A 140 11.42 0.78 5.10
N GLU A 141 12.37 0.44 4.21
CA GLU A 141 12.22 -0.69 3.29
C GLU A 141 12.16 -2.02 4.04
N THR A 142 13.00 -2.20 5.06
CA THR A 142 12.96 -3.41 5.90
C THR A 142 11.63 -3.56 6.64
N SER A 143 11.08 -2.48 7.20
CA SER A 143 9.79 -2.54 7.89
C SER A 143 8.64 -2.86 6.94
N ARG A 144 8.62 -2.27 5.74
CA ARG A 144 7.61 -2.57 4.71
C ARG A 144 7.70 -4.01 4.23
N ALA A 145 8.91 -4.54 4.05
CA ALA A 145 9.10 -5.94 3.65
C ALA A 145 8.60 -6.91 4.74
N GLU A 146 8.79 -6.58 6.02
CA GLU A 146 8.25 -7.37 7.13
C GLU A 146 6.72 -7.32 7.20
N GLU A 147 6.12 -6.14 7.02
CA GLU A 147 4.67 -5.98 6.97
C GLU A 147 4.05 -6.77 5.82
N GLN A 148 4.65 -6.72 4.63
CA GLN A 148 4.21 -7.51 3.48
C GLN A 148 4.26 -9.00 3.77
N LYS A 149 5.37 -9.50 4.34
CA LYS A 149 5.50 -10.91 4.73
C LYS A 149 4.44 -11.32 5.76
N ARG A 150 4.15 -10.45 6.74
CA ARG A 150 3.09 -10.72 7.74
C ARG A 150 1.71 -10.81 7.09
N ILE A 151 1.41 -9.93 6.13
CA ILE A 151 0.14 -9.93 5.41
C ILE A 151 0.00 -11.20 4.55
N GLU A 152 1.05 -11.61 3.83
CA GLU A 152 1.05 -12.83 3.03
C GLU A 152 0.87 -14.09 3.89
N ILE A 153 1.59 -14.19 5.00
CA ILE A 153 1.45 -15.30 5.95
C ILE A 153 0.04 -15.31 6.57
N ALA A 154 -0.50 -14.14 6.94
CA ALA A 154 -1.85 -14.06 7.49
C ALA A 154 -2.93 -14.45 6.48
N ALA A 155 -2.77 -14.05 5.20
CA ALA A 155 -3.70 -14.39 4.13
C ALA A 155 -3.70 -15.90 3.84
N THR A 156 -2.51 -16.49 3.72
CA THR A 156 -2.35 -17.94 3.52
C THR A 156 -2.87 -18.74 4.70
N ALA A 157 -2.57 -18.32 5.95
CA ALA A 157 -3.08 -18.98 7.15
C ALA A 157 -4.62 -18.96 7.23
N ARG A 158 -5.28 -17.84 6.84
CA ARG A 158 -6.75 -17.77 6.78
C ARG A 158 -7.34 -18.74 5.76
N LEU A 159 -6.71 -18.90 4.58
CA LEU A 159 -7.16 -19.86 3.58
C LEU A 159 -7.07 -21.29 4.11
N TYR A 160 -5.93 -21.67 4.70
CA TYR A 160 -5.78 -23.02 5.28
C TYR A 160 -6.77 -23.27 6.42
N ALA A 161 -6.97 -22.30 7.32
CA ALA A 161 -7.97 -22.40 8.39
C ALA A 161 -9.39 -22.59 7.84
N GLY A 162 -9.76 -21.87 6.77
CA GLY A 162 -11.03 -22.03 6.08
C GLY A 162 -11.21 -23.41 5.46
N VAL A 163 -10.18 -23.95 4.80
CA VAL A 163 -10.21 -25.28 4.20
C VAL A 163 -10.36 -26.38 5.27
N VAL A 164 -9.63 -26.28 6.38
CA VAL A 164 -9.73 -27.24 7.49
C VAL A 164 -11.14 -27.23 8.11
N LEU A 165 -11.73 -26.04 8.30
CA LEU A 165 -13.12 -25.92 8.79
C LEU A 165 -14.11 -26.57 7.82
N LEU A 166 -13.98 -26.31 6.52
CA LEU A 166 -14.86 -26.88 5.51
C LEU A 166 -14.73 -28.41 5.45
N ALA A 167 -13.51 -28.94 5.50
CA ALA A 167 -13.26 -30.38 5.58
C ALA A 167 -13.91 -30.99 6.83
N GLY A 168 -13.80 -30.33 7.99
CA GLY A 168 -14.48 -30.74 9.22
C GLY A 168 -16.01 -30.82 9.07
N VAL A 169 -16.62 -29.82 8.44
CA VAL A 169 -18.07 -29.81 8.15
C VAL A 169 -18.46 -30.97 7.22
N VAL A 170 -17.67 -31.23 6.17
CA VAL A 170 -17.93 -32.35 5.24
C VAL A 170 -17.85 -33.70 5.97
N ILE A 171 -16.87 -33.90 6.84
CA ILE A 171 -16.74 -35.13 7.64
C ILE A 171 -17.96 -35.30 8.57
N ILE A 172 -18.40 -34.23 9.23
CA ILE A 172 -19.59 -34.25 10.09
C ILE A 172 -20.85 -34.60 9.28
N LEU A 173 -21.03 -33.99 8.10
CA LEU A 173 -22.17 -34.28 7.22
C LEU A 173 -22.17 -35.72 6.71
N LEU A 174 -21.01 -36.27 6.33
CA LEU A 174 -20.88 -37.67 5.95
C LEU A 174 -21.21 -38.61 7.12
N GLY A 175 -20.76 -38.27 8.33
CA GLY A 175 -21.10 -39.01 9.54
C GLY A 175 -22.61 -38.99 9.84
N LEU A 176 -23.26 -37.84 9.69
CA LEU A 176 -24.72 -37.71 9.85
C LEU A 176 -25.48 -38.48 8.77
N LEU A 177 -25.02 -38.45 7.51
CA LEU A 177 -25.63 -39.20 6.41
C LEU A 177 -25.52 -40.71 6.65
N TRP A 178 -24.35 -41.17 7.11
CA TRP A 178 -24.13 -42.57 7.47
C TRP A 178 -25.04 -42.99 8.63
N TYR A 179 -25.13 -42.17 9.67
CA TYR A 179 -26.00 -42.41 10.82
C TYR A 179 -27.48 -42.47 10.42
N ALA A 180 -27.94 -41.53 9.59
CA ALA A 180 -29.29 -41.51 9.06
C ALA A 180 -29.59 -42.74 8.19
N GLY A 181 -28.61 -43.20 7.40
CA GLY A 181 -28.71 -44.43 6.60
C GLY A 181 -28.90 -45.68 7.46
N GLN A 182 -28.11 -45.82 8.51
CA GLN A 182 -28.26 -46.94 9.47
C GLN A 182 -29.63 -46.90 10.15
N TYR A 183 -30.05 -45.74 10.65
CA TYR A 183 -31.36 -45.56 11.26
C TYR A 183 -32.51 -45.91 10.28
N TYR A 184 -32.39 -45.50 9.02
CA TYR A 184 -33.40 -45.80 8.00
C TYR A 184 -33.48 -47.31 7.69
N LEU A 185 -32.32 -47.98 7.59
CA LEU A 185 -32.26 -49.42 7.40
C LEU A 185 -32.92 -50.16 8.58
N ASP A 186 -32.64 -49.76 9.81
CA ASP A 186 -33.27 -50.35 11.01
C ASP A 186 -34.80 -50.20 10.99
N VAL A 187 -35.31 -49.02 10.61
CA VAL A 187 -36.76 -48.78 10.50
C VAL A 187 -37.40 -49.64 9.40
N ILE A 188 -36.74 -49.81 8.25
CA ILE A 188 -37.24 -50.70 7.18
C ILE A 188 -37.25 -52.15 7.64
N ILE A 189 -36.16 -52.59 8.28
CA ILE A 189 -36.01 -53.96 8.78
C ILE A 189 -37.09 -54.26 9.84
N GLN A 190 -37.49 -53.28 10.67
CA GLN A 190 -38.59 -53.43 11.62
C GLN A 190 -39.98 -53.47 10.95
N ARG A 191 -40.20 -52.71 9.87
CA ARG A 191 -41.51 -52.68 9.18
C ARG A 191 -41.85 -53.96 8.41
N HIS A 192 -40.85 -54.76 8.02
CA HIS A 192 -41.07 -56.00 7.29
C HIS A 192 -41.30 -57.23 8.21
N GLN A 193 -41.51 -57.03 9.51
CA GLN A 193 -41.60 -58.14 10.48
C GLN A 193 -43.01 -58.68 10.72
N LEU A 194 -44.04 -58.07 10.15
CA LEU A 194 -45.43 -58.49 10.33
C LEU A 194 -46.06 -58.79 8.98
N VAL A 195 -46.14 -60.08 8.64
CA VAL A 195 -46.89 -60.58 7.50
C VAL A 195 -48.01 -61.45 8.04
N GLU A 196 -49.26 -60.97 7.92
CA GLU A 196 -50.43 -61.77 8.26
C GLU A 196 -50.74 -62.72 7.10
N SER A 197 -50.65 -64.02 7.39
CA SER A 197 -51.04 -65.10 6.49
C SER A 197 -52.40 -65.65 6.92
N ARG A 198 -53.16 -66.24 5.99
CA ARG A 198 -54.44 -66.95 6.29
C ARG A 198 -54.28 -68.12 7.28
N ALA A 199 -53.05 -68.51 7.64
CA ALA A 199 -52.73 -69.52 8.64
C ALA A 199 -52.29 -68.94 10.02
N GLY A 200 -52.27 -67.61 10.19
CA GLY A 200 -51.82 -66.93 11.41
C GLY A 200 -50.78 -65.84 11.18
N THR A 201 -50.50 -65.04 12.22
CA THR A 201 -49.54 -63.92 12.18
C THR A 201 -48.11 -64.43 12.21
N LEU A 202 -47.32 -64.10 11.17
CA LEU A 202 -45.90 -64.48 11.09
C LEU A 202 -45.03 -63.31 11.54
N LEU A 203 -44.25 -63.53 12.60
CA LEU A 203 -43.19 -62.62 13.05
C LEU A 203 -41.89 -63.00 12.33
N LEU A 204 -41.47 -62.17 11.38
CA LEU A 204 -40.18 -62.34 10.70
C LEU A 204 -39.13 -61.63 11.55
N GLN A 205 -38.39 -62.38 12.39
CA GLN A 205 -37.28 -61.81 13.16
C GLN A 205 -36.00 -61.84 12.32
N PRO A 206 -35.45 -60.69 11.90
CA PRO A 206 -34.20 -60.63 11.17
C PRO A 206 -33.06 -60.83 12.16
N VAL A 207 -32.49 -62.02 12.15
CA VAL A 207 -31.13 -62.26 12.64
C VAL A 207 -30.22 -62.10 11.42
N GLY A 208 -29.13 -61.33 11.56
CA GLY A 208 -28.35 -60.74 10.45
C GLY A 208 -28.03 -61.63 9.23
N TYR A 209 -27.74 -60.96 8.12
CA TYR A 209 -27.25 -61.44 6.81
C TYR A 209 -27.43 -62.96 6.50
N ARG A 210 -28.69 -63.36 6.22
CA ARG A 210 -29.17 -64.70 5.77
C ARG A 210 -29.36 -65.76 6.88
N PRO A 211 -30.35 -66.66 6.77
CA PRO A 211 -31.74 -66.56 6.27
C PRO A 211 -32.74 -66.34 7.43
N VAL A 212 -33.90 -65.75 7.12
CA VAL A 212 -34.95 -65.43 8.10
C VAL A 212 -35.61 -66.71 8.61
N ARG A 213 -35.55 -66.93 9.93
CA ARG A 213 -36.23 -68.05 10.59
C ARG A 213 -37.68 -67.65 10.84
N VAL A 214 -38.62 -68.24 10.09
CA VAL A 214 -40.05 -68.03 10.30
C VAL A 214 -40.52 -69.01 11.37
N THR A 215 -40.98 -68.50 12.51
CA THR A 215 -41.58 -69.34 13.56
C THR A 215 -43.09 -69.23 13.44
N VAL A 216 -43.74 -70.30 12.99
CA VAL A 216 -45.20 -70.39 12.93
C VAL A 216 -45.69 -70.77 14.33
N LEU A 217 -46.44 -69.88 14.98
CA LEU A 217 -47.23 -70.24 16.16
C LEU A 217 -48.52 -70.89 15.65
N THR A 218 -48.51 -72.21 15.51
CA THR A 218 -49.69 -72.97 15.07
C THR A 218 -50.61 -73.22 16.28
N PRO A 219 -51.84 -72.70 16.33
CA PRO A 219 -52.92 -73.39 17.03
C PRO A 219 -53.32 -74.61 16.17
N GLN A 220 -53.37 -75.79 16.79
CA GLN A 220 -53.66 -77.06 16.14
C GLN A 220 -54.99 -77.01 15.35
N LEU A 221 -54.95 -77.39 14.07
CA LEU A 221 -56.12 -77.73 13.27
C LEU A 221 -56.64 -79.14 13.61
N PRO A 222 -57.86 -79.45 13.18
CA PRO A 222 -58.07 -80.66 12.39
C PRO A 222 -58.53 -80.34 10.95
N ALA A 223 -58.17 -81.27 10.07
CA ALA A 223 -58.17 -81.16 8.62
C ALA A 223 -59.55 -81.05 7.95
N ALA A 224 -59.57 -80.43 6.76
CA ALA A 224 -60.55 -80.72 5.73
C ALA A 224 -59.90 -80.62 4.33
N THR A 225 -60.07 -81.70 3.57
CA THR A 225 -59.70 -81.97 2.17
C THR A 225 -60.55 -81.19 1.16
N SER A 226 -59.97 -80.75 0.04
CA SER A 226 -60.48 -81.00 -1.33
C SER A 226 -59.52 -80.50 -2.43
N GLU A 227 -59.50 -81.25 -3.54
CA GLU A 227 -58.71 -81.14 -4.77
C GLU A 227 -59.26 -80.16 -5.84
N LYS A 228 -58.43 -79.99 -6.90
CA LYS A 228 -58.62 -79.48 -8.29
C LYS A 228 -58.05 -78.07 -8.57
N GLU A 229 -57.09 -77.80 -9.48
CA GLU A 229 -56.71 -78.22 -10.86
C GLU A 229 -56.94 -77.04 -11.84
N GLY A 230 -55.86 -76.63 -12.55
CA GLY A 230 -55.84 -75.76 -13.75
C GLY A 230 -55.57 -74.26 -13.54
N ASP A 231 -54.40 -73.73 -13.93
CA ASP A 231 -54.16 -73.22 -15.30
C ASP A 231 -52.75 -72.56 -15.42
N GLU A 232 -52.05 -72.89 -16.51
CA GLU A 232 -50.73 -72.39 -16.91
C GLU A 232 -50.82 -70.96 -17.46
N PHE A 233 -50.05 -70.02 -16.89
CA PHE A 233 -49.52 -68.86 -17.61
C PHE A 233 -48.14 -68.50 -17.03
N THR A 234 -47.07 -69.04 -17.62
CA THR A 234 -45.69 -68.59 -17.34
C THR A 234 -45.38 -67.37 -18.18
N SER A 235 -45.53 -66.18 -17.59
CA SER A 235 -44.90 -64.96 -18.09
C SER A 235 -43.44 -64.94 -17.65
N GLN A 236 -42.53 -64.85 -18.61
CA GLN A 236 -41.08 -64.81 -18.40
C GLN A 236 -40.65 -63.54 -17.66
N LEU A 237 -40.64 -63.57 -16.33
CA LEU A 237 -39.80 -62.72 -15.48
C LEU A 237 -39.26 -63.64 -14.38
N GLU A 238 -37.93 -63.63 -14.15
CA GLU A 238 -37.28 -64.53 -13.18
C GLU A 238 -37.92 -64.43 -11.78
N ASP A 239 -38.66 -65.49 -11.41
CA ASP A 239 -39.35 -65.63 -10.16
C ASP A 239 -38.42 -66.05 -9.02
N ILE A 240 -38.64 -65.53 -7.81
CA ILE A 240 -37.92 -65.96 -6.61
C ILE A 240 -38.63 -67.18 -6.02
N PRO A 241 -37.98 -68.36 -5.94
CA PRO A 241 -38.57 -69.54 -5.32
C PRO A 241 -38.69 -69.36 -3.79
N TYR A 242 -39.85 -69.69 -3.22
CA TYR A 242 -39.98 -69.82 -1.77
C TYR A 242 -40.20 -71.28 -1.35
N LEU A 243 -39.45 -71.71 -0.34
CA LEU A 243 -39.46 -73.07 0.19
C LEU A 243 -40.10 -73.09 1.57
N VAL A 244 -40.92 -74.12 1.82
CA VAL A 244 -41.48 -74.40 3.16
C VAL A 244 -40.97 -75.78 3.56
N ASN A 245 -40.20 -75.85 4.66
CA ASN A 245 -39.61 -77.09 5.16
C ASN A 245 -38.73 -77.85 4.15
N GLY A 246 -38.06 -77.12 3.25
CA GLY A 246 -37.19 -77.70 2.22
C GLY A 246 -37.89 -78.05 0.90
N ASP A 247 -39.23 -77.99 0.84
CA ASP A 247 -39.98 -78.23 -0.38
C ASP A 247 -40.41 -76.92 -1.05
N LEU A 248 -40.14 -76.82 -2.36
CA LEU A 248 -40.51 -75.70 -3.20
C LEU A 248 -42.05 -75.64 -3.36
N LYS A 249 -42.68 -74.57 -2.88
CA LYS A 249 -44.15 -74.45 -2.85
C LYS A 249 -44.74 -73.44 -3.84
N GLY A 250 -43.93 -72.55 -4.41
CA GLY A 250 -44.38 -71.66 -5.48
C GLY A 250 -43.46 -70.47 -5.74
N PHE A 251 -43.97 -69.55 -6.57
CA PHE A 251 -43.27 -68.37 -7.08
C PHE A 251 -44.03 -67.09 -6.74
N ILE A 252 -43.32 -65.99 -6.46
CA ILE A 252 -43.90 -64.66 -6.20
C ILE A 252 -43.51 -63.72 -7.35
N PRO A 253 -44.48 -63.15 -8.10
CA PRO A 253 -44.16 -62.25 -9.20
C PRO A 253 -43.63 -60.89 -8.71
N ARG A 254 -42.53 -60.40 -9.31
CA ARG A 254 -41.96 -59.07 -9.03
C ARG A 254 -42.75 -57.95 -9.72
N ARG A 255 -43.04 -56.93 -8.93
CA ARG A 255 -43.93 -55.77 -9.15
C ARG A 255 -43.33 -54.70 -10.09
N ASN A 256 -43.45 -54.85 -11.41
CA ASN A 256 -43.06 -53.81 -12.40
C ASN A 256 -44.24 -52.94 -12.92
N LEU A 257 -45.48 -53.23 -12.52
CA LEU A 257 -46.65 -52.48 -13.00
C LEU A 257 -46.73 -51.05 -12.45
N GLN A 258 -46.21 -50.82 -11.24
CA GLN A 258 -46.41 -49.56 -10.52
C GLN A 258 -45.50 -48.41 -11.01
N GLU A 259 -44.28 -48.72 -11.50
CA GLU A 259 -43.36 -47.71 -12.03
C GLU A 259 -43.77 -47.22 -13.42
N ALA A 260 -44.34 -48.09 -14.26
CA ALA A 260 -44.88 -47.73 -15.57
C ALA A 260 -46.07 -46.77 -15.44
N ASP A 261 -47.01 -47.07 -14.52
CA ASP A 261 -48.17 -46.22 -14.24
C ASP A 261 -47.77 -44.82 -13.74
N ASP A 262 -46.72 -44.72 -12.92
CA ASP A 262 -46.26 -43.45 -12.40
C ASP A 262 -45.55 -42.59 -13.47
N ASN A 263 -44.89 -43.21 -14.46
CA ASN A 263 -44.30 -42.49 -15.59
C ASN A 263 -45.37 -41.96 -16.56
N VAL A 264 -46.41 -42.76 -16.86
CA VAL A 264 -47.55 -42.33 -17.66
C VAL A 264 -48.29 -41.18 -16.97
N ARG A 265 -48.50 -41.27 -15.65
CA ARG A 265 -49.13 -40.20 -14.86
C ARG A 265 -48.36 -38.90 -14.93
N LYS A 266 -47.02 -38.93 -14.81
CA LYS A 266 -46.17 -37.73 -14.92
C LYS A 266 -46.33 -37.07 -16.30
N LEU A 267 -46.40 -37.86 -17.36
CA LEU A 267 -46.57 -37.38 -18.72
C LEU A 267 -47.93 -36.70 -18.92
N VAL A 268 -49.01 -37.32 -18.43
CA VAL A 268 -50.37 -36.76 -18.48
C VAL A 268 -50.50 -35.48 -17.63
N LEU A 269 -49.92 -35.45 -16.43
CA LEU A 269 -49.91 -34.25 -15.58
C LEU A 269 -49.13 -33.10 -16.22
N ARG A 270 -48.02 -33.40 -16.91
CA ARG A 270 -47.25 -32.41 -17.66
C ARG A 270 -48.07 -31.83 -18.80
N LEU A 271 -48.80 -32.67 -19.55
CA LEU A 271 -49.70 -32.23 -20.62
C LEU A 271 -50.78 -31.29 -20.08
N LEU A 272 -51.50 -31.70 -19.03
CA LEU A 272 -52.59 -30.91 -18.46
C LEU A 272 -52.10 -29.59 -17.88
N ARG A 273 -50.92 -29.58 -17.26
CA ARG A 273 -50.30 -28.33 -16.77
C ARG A 273 -50.04 -27.34 -17.92
N GLU A 274 -49.46 -27.82 -19.01
CA GLU A 274 -49.13 -26.97 -20.15
C GLU A 274 -50.38 -26.52 -20.92
N ALA A 275 -51.41 -27.37 -20.99
CA ALA A 275 -52.72 -27.03 -21.52
C ALA A 275 -53.40 -25.91 -20.69
N MET A 276 -53.31 -25.98 -19.36
CA MET A 276 -53.83 -24.92 -18.49
C MET A 276 -53.05 -23.60 -18.65
N ASN A 277 -51.75 -23.65 -18.93
CA ASN A 277 -50.93 -22.46 -19.16
C ASN A 277 -51.29 -21.74 -20.47
N THR A 278 -51.70 -22.48 -21.49
CA THR A 278 -51.97 -21.96 -22.84
C THR A 278 -53.40 -21.49 -23.06
N VAL A 279 -54.39 -22.23 -22.54
CA VAL A 279 -55.84 -21.91 -22.74
C VAL A 279 -56.53 -21.46 -21.45
N GLY A 280 -55.85 -21.58 -20.30
CA GLY A 280 -56.37 -21.22 -18.98
C GLY A 280 -56.93 -22.42 -18.22
N ALA A 281 -56.78 -22.41 -16.90
CA ALA A 281 -57.16 -23.52 -16.01
C ALA A 281 -58.67 -23.85 -16.01
N GLN A 282 -59.50 -22.88 -16.36
CA GLN A 282 -60.97 -23.00 -16.42
C GLN A 282 -61.48 -23.39 -17.81
N SER A 283 -60.59 -23.58 -18.78
CA SER A 283 -60.98 -24.01 -20.12
C SER A 283 -61.49 -25.45 -20.11
N THR A 284 -62.44 -25.72 -21.00
CA THR A 284 -62.90 -27.08 -21.37
C THR A 284 -62.20 -27.60 -22.61
N ARG A 285 -61.50 -26.74 -23.36
CA ARG A 285 -60.76 -27.06 -24.58
C ARG A 285 -59.32 -27.41 -24.24
N LEU A 286 -58.87 -28.56 -24.74
CA LEU A 286 -57.47 -28.91 -24.74
C LEU A 286 -56.81 -28.39 -26.03
N PRO A 287 -55.74 -27.59 -25.93
CA PRO A 287 -55.01 -27.10 -27.09
C PRO A 287 -54.37 -28.24 -27.88
N GLY A 288 -54.22 -28.04 -29.18
CA GLY A 288 -53.52 -28.99 -30.05
C GLY A 288 -52.01 -28.99 -29.81
N TRP A 289 -51.32 -30.03 -30.31
CA TRP A 289 -49.87 -30.15 -30.18
C TRP A 289 -49.10 -28.93 -30.72
N ARG A 290 -49.61 -28.28 -31.79
CA ARG A 290 -49.03 -27.05 -32.37
C ARG A 290 -49.14 -25.84 -31.44
N GLU A 291 -50.25 -25.74 -30.70
CA GLU A 291 -50.51 -24.62 -29.78
C GLU A 291 -49.65 -24.74 -28.51
N MET A 292 -49.28 -25.95 -28.10
CA MET A 292 -48.42 -26.21 -26.94
C MET A 292 -46.92 -26.37 -27.26
N GLY A 293 -46.54 -26.43 -28.54
CA GLY A 293 -45.15 -26.70 -28.94
C GLY A 293 -44.67 -28.12 -28.63
N TRP A 294 -45.58 -29.09 -28.54
CA TRP A 294 -45.24 -30.49 -28.29
C TRP A 294 -44.99 -31.25 -29.59
N ALA A 295 -44.17 -32.31 -29.52
CA ALA A 295 -44.10 -33.29 -30.59
C ALA A 295 -45.47 -33.99 -30.75
N ALA A 296 -45.92 -34.17 -31.99
CA ALA A 296 -47.24 -34.74 -32.29
C ALA A 296 -47.41 -36.13 -31.67
N GLU A 297 -46.38 -36.97 -31.69
CA GLU A 297 -46.40 -38.32 -31.11
C GLU A 297 -46.56 -38.30 -29.58
N THR A 298 -45.78 -37.48 -28.88
CA THR A 298 -45.85 -37.37 -27.41
C THR A 298 -47.19 -36.81 -26.96
N TRP A 299 -47.74 -35.87 -27.72
CA TRP A 299 -49.08 -35.33 -27.47
C TRP A 299 -50.16 -36.39 -27.69
N SER A 300 -50.16 -37.08 -28.84
CA SER A 300 -51.14 -38.13 -29.13
C SER A 300 -51.08 -39.27 -28.11
N ASN A 301 -49.88 -39.71 -27.72
CA ASN A 301 -49.71 -40.72 -26.68
C ASN A 301 -50.32 -40.27 -25.34
N ALA A 302 -50.10 -39.01 -24.93
CA ALA A 302 -50.68 -38.46 -23.72
C ALA A 302 -52.22 -38.39 -23.77
N ILE A 303 -52.75 -38.06 -24.95
CA ILE A 303 -54.19 -37.97 -25.22
C ILE A 303 -54.84 -39.34 -25.20
N ASP A 304 -54.17 -40.37 -25.69
CA ASP A 304 -54.72 -41.72 -25.73
C ASP A 304 -55.03 -42.26 -24.33
N TYR A 305 -54.18 -41.97 -23.34
CA TYR A 305 -54.47 -42.30 -21.93
C TYR A 305 -55.64 -41.52 -21.34
N LEU A 306 -55.96 -40.35 -21.90
CA LEU A 306 -57.07 -39.49 -21.48
C LEU A 306 -58.33 -39.66 -22.34
N ARG A 307 -58.29 -40.48 -23.39
CA ARG A 307 -59.37 -40.67 -24.37
C ARG A 307 -60.75 -40.92 -23.73
N PRO A 308 -60.90 -41.69 -22.63
CA PRO A 308 -62.20 -41.88 -21.98
C PRO A 308 -62.85 -40.58 -21.46
N TYR A 309 -62.04 -39.54 -21.23
CA TYR A 309 -62.45 -38.27 -20.64
C TYR A 309 -62.45 -37.12 -21.66
N LEU A 310 -62.24 -37.41 -22.94
CA LEU A 310 -62.11 -36.43 -24.01
C LEU A 310 -63.08 -36.72 -25.16
N GLU A 311 -63.56 -35.65 -25.80
CA GLU A 311 -64.37 -35.69 -27.01
C GLU A 311 -63.70 -34.86 -28.10
N THR A 312 -63.46 -35.47 -29.25
CA THR A 312 -62.92 -34.79 -30.44
C THR A 312 -64.06 -34.41 -31.37
N GLN A 313 -64.31 -33.12 -31.54
CA GLN A 313 -65.28 -32.63 -32.51
C GLN A 313 -64.59 -32.29 -33.84
N SER A 314 -65.11 -32.80 -34.96
CA SER A 314 -64.62 -32.49 -36.30
C SER A 314 -65.42 -31.33 -36.93
N GLY A 315 -64.75 -30.30 -37.46
CA GLY A 315 -65.41 -29.17 -38.17
C GLY A 315 -64.60 -27.87 -38.15
N ARG A 316 -65.18 -26.76 -38.63
CA ARG A 316 -64.55 -25.41 -38.71
C ARG A 316 -64.27 -24.75 -37.34
N GLY A 317 -64.61 -25.45 -36.24
CA GLY A 317 -64.25 -25.14 -34.85
C GLY A 317 -63.83 -26.40 -34.08
N GLY A 318 -63.33 -27.41 -34.80
CA GLY A 318 -62.96 -28.70 -34.26
C GLY A 318 -61.80 -28.62 -33.26
N GLY A 319 -61.81 -29.53 -32.29
CA GLY A 319 -60.85 -29.57 -31.21
C GLY A 319 -61.16 -30.69 -30.22
N THR A 320 -60.24 -30.87 -29.27
CA THR A 320 -60.38 -31.85 -28.20
C THR A 320 -60.95 -31.14 -26.98
N TYR A 321 -62.13 -31.56 -26.52
CA TYR A 321 -62.82 -30.99 -25.37
C TYR A 321 -62.97 -32.04 -24.27
N LEU A 322 -63.08 -31.59 -23.02
CA LEU A 322 -63.38 -32.46 -21.89
C LEU A 322 -64.80 -33.03 -21.99
N ARG A 323 -64.94 -34.33 -21.70
CA ARG A 323 -66.20 -35.06 -21.71
C ARG A 323 -66.46 -35.69 -20.34
N GLY A 324 -67.71 -35.64 -19.89
CA GLY A 324 -68.15 -36.32 -18.66
C GLY A 324 -68.11 -35.44 -17.41
N GLU A 325 -67.64 -36.01 -16.29
CA GLU A 325 -67.75 -35.42 -14.95
C GLU A 325 -66.80 -34.24 -14.68
N TYR A 326 -65.72 -34.11 -15.46
CA TYR A 326 -64.72 -33.07 -15.28
C TYR A 326 -65.03 -31.85 -16.14
N ARG A 327 -65.47 -30.77 -15.49
CA ARG A 327 -65.93 -29.54 -16.17
C ARG A 327 -64.78 -28.62 -16.58
N THR A 328 -63.60 -28.77 -15.99
CA THR A 328 -62.45 -27.90 -16.26
C THR A 328 -61.15 -28.71 -16.33
N LEU A 329 -60.14 -28.19 -17.04
CA LEU A 329 -58.81 -28.80 -17.10
C LEU A 329 -58.19 -28.96 -15.70
N ARG A 330 -58.50 -28.02 -14.79
CA ARG A 330 -58.09 -28.09 -13.38
C ARG A 330 -58.67 -29.30 -12.67
N ASP A 331 -59.95 -29.59 -12.86
CA ASP A 331 -60.62 -30.73 -12.21
C ASP A 331 -60.02 -32.05 -12.69
N LEU A 332 -59.74 -32.15 -13.99
CA LEU A 332 -59.08 -33.33 -14.56
C LEU A 332 -57.64 -33.48 -14.04
N TYR A 333 -56.87 -32.38 -13.94
CA TYR A 333 -55.51 -32.39 -13.40
C TYR A 333 -55.49 -32.89 -11.93
N LEU A 334 -56.42 -32.43 -11.11
CA LEU A 334 -56.54 -32.86 -9.72
C LEU A 334 -56.95 -34.35 -9.64
N ALA A 335 -57.90 -34.79 -10.45
CA ALA A 335 -58.35 -36.17 -10.47
C ALA A 335 -57.24 -37.15 -10.91
N VAL A 336 -56.39 -36.75 -11.87
CA VAL A 336 -55.19 -37.52 -12.27
C VAL A 336 -54.12 -37.50 -11.17
N GLY A 337 -53.92 -36.38 -10.49
CA GLY A 337 -52.95 -36.25 -9.39
C GLY A 337 -53.32 -37.09 -8.16
N GLU A 338 -54.61 -37.14 -7.82
CA GLU A 338 -55.15 -37.86 -6.66
C GLU A 338 -55.42 -39.35 -6.94
N ARG A 339 -55.03 -39.85 -8.12
CA ARG A 339 -55.23 -41.24 -8.56
C ARG A 339 -56.71 -41.68 -8.58
N ARG A 340 -57.65 -40.74 -8.72
CA ARG A 340 -59.08 -41.03 -8.85
C ARG A 340 -59.44 -41.56 -10.24
N ILE A 341 -58.56 -41.38 -11.21
CA ILE A 341 -58.70 -41.83 -12.60
C ILE A 341 -57.72 -42.97 -12.89
N HIS A 342 -58.24 -44.04 -13.50
CA HIS A 342 -57.44 -45.11 -14.06
C HIS A 342 -57.00 -44.73 -15.48
N LEU A 343 -55.70 -44.49 -15.66
CA LEU A 343 -55.11 -44.24 -16.97
C LEU A 343 -54.88 -45.61 -17.63
N VAL A 344 -55.71 -45.96 -18.61
CA VAL A 344 -55.64 -47.26 -19.29
C VAL A 344 -54.78 -47.09 -20.55
N SER A 345 -53.77 -47.93 -20.71
CA SER A 345 -52.99 -48.01 -21.95
C SER A 345 -53.88 -48.47 -23.10
N PRO A 346 -53.80 -47.86 -24.30
CA PRO A 346 -54.59 -48.31 -25.43
C PRO A 346 -54.19 -49.75 -25.81
N THR A 347 -55.16 -50.65 -25.88
CA THR A 347 -55.04 -51.91 -26.62
C THR A 347 -55.03 -51.59 -28.12
N PRO A 348 -54.17 -52.23 -28.94
CA PRO A 348 -54.09 -51.96 -30.37
C PRO A 348 -55.25 -52.63 -31.11
N ILE A 349 -56.44 -52.04 -31.07
CA ILE A 349 -57.56 -52.43 -31.94
C ILE A 349 -58.29 -51.17 -32.36
N GLU A 350 -57.89 -50.59 -33.50
CA GLU A 350 -58.77 -49.84 -34.42
C GLU A 350 -58.03 -49.46 -35.73
N MET A 351 -57.28 -50.40 -36.34
CA MET A 351 -56.82 -50.29 -37.74
C MET A 351 -57.61 -51.21 -38.70
N ILE A 352 -58.86 -51.57 -38.38
CA ILE A 352 -59.75 -52.28 -39.31
C ILE A 352 -61.17 -51.69 -39.21
N LYS A 353 -61.35 -50.48 -39.71
CA LYS A 353 -62.66 -50.00 -40.19
C LYS A 353 -62.44 -48.77 -41.06
N ASN A 354 -61.92 -49.01 -42.26
CA ASN A 354 -62.11 -48.23 -43.49
C ASN A 354 -61.24 -48.90 -44.57
N LEU A 355 -61.72 -50.06 -45.01
CA LEU A 355 -61.53 -50.57 -46.36
C LEU A 355 -62.90 -50.49 -47.04
#